data_AF-A0A4Q3SCN0-F1
#
_entry.id   AF-A0A4Q3SCN0-F1
#
_cell.length_a   1.000
_cell.length_b   1.000
_cell.length_c   1.000
_cell.angle_alpha   90.00
_cell.angle_beta   90.00
_cell.angle_gamma   90.00
#
_symmetry.space_group_name_H-M   'P 1'
#
loop_
_entity.id
_entity.type
_entity.pdbx_description
1 polymer ?
#
loop_
_entity_poly.entity_id
_entity_poly.type
_entity_poly.pdbx_seq_one_letter_code
_entity_poly.pdbx_strand_id
1 'polypeptide(L)'
;EKYINSKGKKIIGWDEILEGGLAPNATVMSWRGEAGGIEAAKQGHDVIMTPGSHVYLDHAQSKKEDSLTIGGYISIQKVYSYEPVPKVLKANEKKYILGAQANIWTEYMENPRKVEYMIFPRLTALSEVLWSPANGRSWNEFEKRLAIQFKRYDLWGVNYSRAVYTDMRIKVDPKKRIASK
;
A
#
# COMPACT_ATOMS: atom_id res chain seq x y z
N GLU A 1 -25.18 -12.98 -0.16
CA GLU A 1 -24.69 -13.67 1.05
C GLU A 1 -25.01 -15.16 1.13
N LYS A 2 -26.29 -15.58 1.19
CA LYS A 2 -26.68 -16.99 1.43
C LYS A 2 -25.94 -18.03 0.57
N TYR A 3 -25.74 -17.76 -0.73
CA TYR A 3 -24.99 -18.65 -1.63
C TYR A 3 -23.50 -18.77 -1.27
N ILE A 4 -22.83 -17.67 -0.91
CA ILE A 4 -21.41 -17.68 -0.55
C ILE A 4 -21.21 -18.41 0.79
N ASN A 5 -22.09 -18.13 1.75
CA ASN A 5 -22.07 -18.80 3.06
C ASN A 5 -22.33 -20.31 2.93
N SER A 6 -23.21 -20.75 2.02
CA SER A 6 -23.46 -22.19 1.79
C SER A 6 -22.26 -22.94 1.21
N LYS A 7 -21.23 -22.21 0.73
CA LYS A 7 -19.94 -22.76 0.29
C LYS A 7 -18.84 -22.65 1.36
N GLY A 8 -19.17 -22.25 2.58
CA GLY A 8 -18.20 -22.04 3.67
C GLY A 8 -17.23 -20.89 3.40
N LYS A 9 -17.63 -19.91 2.58
CA LYS A 9 -16.83 -18.72 2.24
C LYS A 9 -17.41 -17.49 2.93
N LYS A 10 -16.56 -16.50 3.18
CA LYS A 10 -16.95 -15.17 3.68
C LYS A 10 -16.90 -14.16 2.55
N ILE A 11 -17.82 -13.20 2.55
CA ILE A 11 -17.83 -12.11 1.57
C ILE A 11 -16.81 -11.05 1.97
N ILE A 12 -16.03 -10.60 0.98
CA ILE A 12 -15.22 -9.40 1.05
C ILE A 12 -15.68 -8.49 -0.09
N GLY A 13 -15.90 -7.21 0.18
CA GLY A 13 -16.28 -6.25 -0.85
C GLY A 13 -15.80 -4.85 -0.54
N TRP A 14 -15.73 -4.01 -1.57
CA TRP A 14 -15.42 -2.59 -1.45
C TRP A 14 -16.45 -1.84 -0.61
N ASP A 15 -16.05 -0.72 0.00
CA ASP A 15 -16.88 0.05 0.96
C ASP A 15 -18.25 0.50 0.45
N GLU A 16 -18.54 0.46 -0.85
CA GLU A 16 -19.88 0.63 -1.42
C GLU A 16 -20.90 -0.38 -0.87
N ILE A 17 -20.47 -1.57 -0.42
CA ILE A 17 -21.38 -2.55 0.18
C ILE A 17 -22.05 -2.04 1.47
N LEU A 18 -21.53 -0.95 2.07
CA LEU A 18 -22.18 -0.26 3.19
C LEU A 18 -23.53 0.37 2.78
N GLU A 19 -23.65 0.84 1.54
CA GLU A 19 -24.83 1.56 1.04
C GLU A 19 -26.02 0.61 0.80
N GLY A 20 -25.76 -0.65 0.46
CA GLY A 20 -26.77 -1.68 0.23
C GLY A 20 -27.19 -2.46 1.48
N GLY A 21 -26.63 -2.15 2.65
CA GLY A 21 -26.75 -2.92 3.88
C GLY A 21 -25.76 -4.10 3.94
N LEU A 22 -25.07 -4.23 5.07
CA LEU A 22 -24.06 -5.25 5.26
C LEU A 22 -24.68 -6.59 5.69
N ALA A 23 -24.27 -7.65 4.99
CA ALA A 23 -24.37 -9.02 5.49
C ALA A 23 -23.62 -9.13 6.84
N PRO A 24 -24.18 -9.78 7.88
CA PRO A 24 -23.58 -9.83 9.22
C PRO A 24 -22.12 -10.31 9.25
N ASN A 25 -21.70 -11.12 8.29
CA ASN A 25 -20.35 -11.70 8.20
C ASN A 25 -19.49 -11.13 7.05
N ALA A 26 -19.87 -10.00 6.47
CA ALA A 26 -19.09 -9.37 5.40
C ALA A 26 -17.88 -8.61 5.96
N THR A 27 -16.76 -8.70 5.25
CA THR A 27 -15.55 -7.89 5.44
C THR A 27 -15.55 -6.74 4.44
N VAL A 28 -15.17 -5.55 4.90
CA VAL A 28 -15.16 -4.32 4.09
C VAL A 28 -13.74 -3.93 3.68
N MET A 29 -13.55 -3.62 2.40
CA MET A 29 -12.33 -3.01 1.84
C MET A 29 -12.55 -1.51 1.63
N SER A 30 -11.93 -0.67 2.47
CA SER A 30 -12.16 0.78 2.46
C SER A 30 -11.18 1.50 1.53
N TRP A 31 -11.64 1.94 0.37
CA TRP A 31 -10.77 2.44 -0.70
C TRP A 31 -10.92 3.94 -0.99
N ARG A 32 -12.13 4.47 -0.85
CA ARG A 32 -12.41 5.92 -1.03
C ARG A 32 -11.76 6.79 0.06
N GLY A 33 -11.30 6.15 1.14
CA GLY A 33 -10.64 6.75 2.29
C GLY A 33 -10.70 5.80 3.49
N GLU A 34 -10.49 6.30 4.70
CA GLU A 34 -10.64 5.51 5.94
C GLU A 34 -12.07 5.52 6.49
N ALA A 35 -12.91 6.46 6.05
CA ALA A 35 -14.23 6.68 6.64
C ALA A 35 -15.14 5.45 6.57
N GLY A 36 -15.18 4.76 5.42
CA GLY A 36 -15.96 3.53 5.26
C GLY A 36 -15.48 2.41 6.20
N GLY A 37 -14.17 2.23 6.31
CA GLY A 37 -13.58 1.25 7.23
C GLY A 37 -13.81 1.59 8.70
N ILE A 38 -13.75 2.86 9.08
CA ILE A 38 -14.07 3.31 10.45
C ILE A 38 -15.53 3.00 10.78
N GLU A 39 -16.44 3.27 9.86
CA GLU A 39 -17.88 3.01 10.04
C GLU A 39 -18.16 1.50 10.14
N ALA A 40 -17.61 0.71 9.23
CA ALA A 40 -17.72 -0.75 9.25
C ALA A 40 -17.20 -1.37 10.56
N ALA A 41 -16.04 -0.92 11.04
CA ALA A 41 -15.46 -1.41 12.29
C ALA A 41 -16.32 -1.06 13.52
N LYS A 42 -16.94 0.12 13.55
CA LYS A 42 -17.89 0.51 14.61
C LYS A 42 -19.15 -0.35 14.61
N GLN A 43 -19.57 -0.82 13.44
CA GLN A 43 -20.69 -1.76 13.28
C GLN A 43 -20.30 -3.22 13.53
N GLY A 44 -19.02 -3.50 13.81
CA GLY A 44 -18.53 -4.85 14.15
C GLY A 44 -18.15 -5.71 12.95
N HIS A 45 -17.94 -5.11 11.79
CA HIS A 45 -17.47 -5.81 10.60
C HIS A 45 -15.95 -5.76 10.50
N ASP A 46 -15.35 -6.87 10.06
CA ASP A 46 -13.94 -6.92 9.73
C ASP A 46 -13.61 -5.96 8.58
N VAL A 47 -12.43 -5.34 8.62
CA VAL A 47 -12.01 -4.31 7.66
C VAL A 47 -10.59 -4.55 7.18
N ILE A 48 -10.40 -4.39 5.87
CA ILE A 48 -9.09 -4.27 5.23
C ILE A 48 -8.99 -2.83 4.72
N MET A 49 -8.03 -2.07 5.23
CA MET A 49 -7.83 -0.70 4.80
C MET A 49 -7.11 -0.65 3.45
N THR A 50 -7.69 0.04 2.47
CA THR A 50 -7.11 0.20 1.14
C THR A 50 -7.18 1.64 0.63
N PRO A 51 -6.92 2.68 1.44
CA PRO A 51 -7.18 4.06 1.01
C PRO A 51 -6.32 4.43 -0.21
N GLY A 52 -6.98 4.92 -1.27
CA GLY A 52 -6.33 5.36 -2.51
C GLY A 52 -5.26 6.45 -2.31
N SER A 53 -5.26 7.13 -1.17
CA SER A 53 -4.26 8.14 -0.80
C SER A 53 -2.91 7.58 -0.36
N HIS A 54 -2.80 6.28 -0.05
CA HIS A 54 -1.58 5.67 0.49
C HIS A 54 -1.19 4.36 -0.20
N VAL A 55 -2.13 3.48 -0.56
CA VAL A 55 -1.80 2.08 -0.90
C VAL A 55 -2.21 1.66 -2.31
N TYR A 56 -2.44 2.62 -3.20
CA TYR A 56 -2.66 2.38 -4.64
C TYR A 56 -1.33 2.50 -5.38
N LEU A 57 -0.71 1.36 -5.66
CA LEU A 57 0.62 1.26 -6.26
C LEU A 57 0.60 1.45 -7.78
N ASP A 58 -0.57 1.71 -8.36
CA ASP A 58 -0.80 2.14 -9.74
C ASP A 58 -0.64 3.67 -9.93
N HIS A 59 -0.57 4.44 -8.85
CA HIS A 59 -0.22 5.86 -8.89
C HIS A 59 1.28 6.09 -9.14
N ALA A 60 1.64 7.24 -9.71
CA ALA A 60 3.04 7.59 -10.00
C ALA A 60 3.93 7.58 -8.74
N GLN A 61 5.20 7.17 -8.91
CA GLN A 61 6.21 7.18 -7.83
C GLN A 61 7.09 8.42 -7.84
N SER A 62 7.25 9.05 -9.00
CA SER A 62 7.98 10.30 -9.15
C SER A 62 7.02 11.43 -9.53
N LYS A 63 7.33 12.65 -9.10
CA LYS A 63 6.66 13.87 -9.61
C LYS A 63 6.96 14.14 -11.08
N LYS A 64 8.07 13.60 -11.59
CA LYS A 64 8.50 13.70 -12.99
C LYS A 64 8.35 12.35 -13.70
N GLU A 65 7.31 11.61 -13.36
CA GLU A 65 6.98 10.38 -14.04
C GLU A 65 6.72 10.66 -15.52
N ASP A 66 7.53 10.06 -16.38
CA ASP A 66 7.48 10.22 -17.84
C ASP A 66 6.70 9.09 -18.53
N SER A 67 6.29 8.08 -17.76
CA SER A 67 5.45 6.98 -18.22
C SER A 67 3.99 7.15 -17.82
N LEU A 68 3.08 6.58 -18.61
CA LEU A 68 1.65 6.66 -18.36
C LEU A 68 1.29 5.95 -17.05
N THR A 69 0.44 6.62 -16.25
CA THR A 69 -0.17 6.10 -15.02
C THR A 69 -1.62 6.55 -14.97
N ILE A 70 -2.46 5.92 -14.13
CA ILE A 70 -3.85 6.34 -13.90
C ILE A 70 -3.97 7.77 -13.36
N GLY A 71 -2.86 8.35 -12.88
CA GLY A 71 -2.79 9.63 -12.21
C GLY A 71 -2.35 9.48 -10.76
N GLY A 72 -2.39 10.59 -10.01
CA GLY A 72 -1.96 10.62 -8.61
C GLY A 72 -0.45 10.49 -8.42
N TYR A 73 0.01 10.79 -7.20
CA TYR A 73 1.42 10.67 -6.81
C TYR A 73 1.49 10.14 -5.38
N ILE A 74 2.12 8.98 -5.21
CA ILE A 74 2.32 8.35 -3.91
C ILE A 74 3.78 7.95 -3.80
N SER A 75 4.54 8.72 -3.02
CA SER A 75 5.92 8.41 -2.69
C SER A 75 6.00 7.22 -1.73
N ILE A 76 7.14 6.53 -1.70
CA ILE A 76 7.41 5.50 -0.69
C ILE A 76 7.30 6.04 0.75
N GLN A 77 7.70 7.30 1.02
CA GLN A 77 7.50 7.93 2.33
C GLN A 77 6.02 8.02 2.69
N LYS A 78 5.16 8.38 1.72
CA LYS A 78 3.71 8.44 1.93
C LYS A 78 3.16 7.08 2.31
N VAL A 79 3.55 6.00 1.60
CA VAL A 79 3.19 4.61 1.95
C VAL A 79 3.69 4.25 3.35
N TYR A 80 4.95 4.50 3.65
CA TYR A 80 5.57 4.14 4.94
C TYR A 80 4.94 4.88 6.12
N SER A 81 4.47 6.11 5.91
CA SER A 81 3.81 6.92 6.93
C SER A 81 2.42 6.42 7.32
N TYR A 82 1.89 5.41 6.62
CA TYR A 82 0.55 4.92 6.86
C TYR A 82 0.42 4.15 8.18
N GLU A 83 -0.68 4.43 8.90
CA GLU A 83 -1.09 3.71 10.10
C GLU A 83 -2.48 3.10 9.84
N PRO A 84 -2.55 1.79 9.54
CA PRO A 84 -3.80 1.13 9.17
C PRO A 84 -4.88 1.14 10.25
N VAL A 85 -4.52 1.33 11.52
CA VAL A 85 -5.47 1.33 12.64
C VAL A 85 -5.83 2.77 13.03
N PRO A 86 -7.02 3.30 12.66
CA PRO A 86 -7.37 4.68 12.93
C PRO A 86 -7.41 4.98 14.44
N LYS A 87 -6.85 6.12 14.84
CA LYS A 87 -6.79 6.54 16.25
C LYS A 87 -8.16 6.81 16.87
N VAL A 88 -9.16 7.12 16.05
CA VAL A 88 -10.54 7.42 16.46
C VAL A 88 -11.31 6.18 16.94
N LEU A 89 -10.86 4.97 16.56
CA LEU A 89 -11.50 3.73 17.00
C LEU A 89 -11.17 3.43 18.46
N LYS A 90 -12.17 2.94 19.20
CA LYS A 90 -12.00 2.43 20.57
C LYS A 90 -11.27 1.09 20.55
N ALA A 91 -10.73 0.66 21.69
CA ALA A 91 -9.97 -0.60 21.79
C ALA A 91 -10.78 -1.83 21.33
N ASN A 92 -12.07 -1.88 21.64
CA ASN A 92 -12.98 -2.95 21.22
C ASN A 92 -13.40 -2.88 19.74
N GLU A 93 -13.17 -1.76 19.07
CA GLU A 93 -13.44 -1.56 17.63
C GLU A 93 -12.18 -1.84 16.79
N LYS A 94 -10.99 -1.49 17.31
CA LYS A 94 -9.69 -1.70 16.63
C LYS A 94 -9.44 -3.16 16.23
N LYS A 95 -9.98 -4.13 16.99
CA LYS A 95 -9.85 -5.56 16.70
C LYS A 95 -10.44 -5.98 15.35
N TYR A 96 -11.35 -5.19 14.79
CA TYR A 96 -11.97 -5.45 13.49
C TYR A 96 -11.10 -4.98 12.32
N ILE A 97 -10.03 -4.20 12.57
CA ILE A 97 -9.08 -3.86 11.53
C ILE A 97 -8.12 -5.04 11.34
N LEU A 98 -8.29 -5.78 10.25
CA LEU A 98 -7.44 -6.93 9.91
C LEU A 98 -6.05 -6.49 9.42
N GLY A 99 -5.95 -5.30 8.84
CA GLY A 99 -4.72 -4.74 8.30
C GLY A 99 -4.98 -3.79 7.13
N ALA A 100 -4.01 -3.67 6.24
CA ALA A 100 -4.15 -2.95 4.97
C ALA A 100 -3.70 -3.82 3.79
N GLN A 101 -4.00 -3.38 2.58
CA GLN A 101 -3.58 -4.04 1.36
C GLN A 101 -3.07 -3.02 0.33
N ALA A 102 -1.98 -3.37 -0.36
CA ALA A 102 -1.54 -2.66 -1.56
C ALA A 102 -2.37 -3.12 -2.75
N ASN A 103 -2.96 -2.17 -3.47
CA ASN A 103 -3.69 -2.43 -4.69
C ASN A 103 -2.85 -2.04 -5.90
N ILE A 104 -2.92 -2.84 -6.95
CA ILE A 104 -2.25 -2.59 -8.23
C ILE A 104 -3.26 -2.83 -9.35
N TRP A 105 -3.77 -1.74 -9.91
CA TRP A 105 -4.60 -1.76 -11.10
C TRP A 105 -3.70 -1.64 -12.33
N THR A 106 -4.01 -2.38 -13.40
CA THR A 106 -3.06 -2.65 -14.50
C THR A 106 -3.49 -2.07 -15.84
N GLU A 107 -4.47 -1.17 -15.87
CA GLU A 107 -5.02 -0.54 -17.07
C GLU A 107 -3.93 0.07 -17.96
N TYR A 108 -2.86 0.60 -17.36
CA TYR A 108 -1.73 1.23 -18.05
C TYR A 108 -0.40 0.45 -17.87
N MET A 109 -0.48 -0.85 -17.61
CA MET A 109 0.67 -1.71 -17.35
C MET A 109 0.66 -2.93 -18.28
N GLU A 110 1.11 -2.73 -19.51
CA GLU A 110 1.05 -3.75 -20.56
C GLU A 110 2.01 -4.93 -20.35
N ASN A 111 2.96 -4.82 -19.41
CA ASN A 111 3.95 -5.87 -19.17
C ASN A 111 4.38 -5.97 -17.69
N PRO A 112 4.91 -7.13 -17.26
CA PRO A 112 5.36 -7.33 -15.88
C PRO A 112 6.46 -6.37 -15.43
N ARG A 113 7.35 -5.91 -16.31
CA ARG A 113 8.41 -4.95 -15.93
C ARG A 113 7.85 -3.61 -15.47
N LYS A 114 6.73 -3.15 -16.05
CA LYS A 114 6.03 -1.96 -15.57
C LYS A 114 5.38 -2.20 -14.22
N VAL A 115 4.78 -3.38 -14.00
CA VAL A 115 4.22 -3.76 -12.67
C VAL A 115 5.32 -3.76 -11.60
N GLU A 116 6.46 -4.41 -11.87
CA GLU A 116 7.64 -4.39 -10.99
C GLU A 116 8.07 -2.96 -10.65
N TYR A 117 8.13 -2.09 -11.66
CA TYR A 117 8.52 -0.69 -11.48
C TYR A 117 7.55 0.01 -10.56
N MET A 118 6.25 -0.21 -10.74
CA MET A 118 5.19 0.47 -9.99
C MET A 118 5.06 -0.02 -8.55
N ILE A 119 5.28 -1.31 -8.29
CA ILE A 119 5.16 -1.86 -6.93
C ILE A 119 6.43 -1.64 -6.09
N PHE A 120 7.63 -1.73 -6.68
CA PHE A 120 8.87 -1.57 -5.93
C PHE A 120 9.44 -0.15 -6.04
N PRO A 121 9.91 0.46 -4.94
CA PRO A 121 10.08 -0.11 -3.59
C PRO A 121 8.89 0.04 -2.62
N ARG A 122 7.76 0.63 -3.04
CA ARG A 122 6.60 0.92 -2.16
C ARG A 122 6.04 -0.31 -1.44
N LEU A 123 6.04 -1.46 -2.10
CA LEU A 123 5.60 -2.72 -1.51
C LEU A 123 6.42 -3.07 -0.26
N THR A 124 7.74 -2.82 -0.25
CA THR A 124 8.60 -3.02 0.93
C THR A 124 8.18 -2.15 2.10
N ALA A 125 7.85 -0.88 1.82
CA ALA A 125 7.42 0.04 2.86
C ALA A 125 6.11 -0.45 3.48
N LEU A 126 5.14 -0.86 2.67
CA LEU A 126 3.88 -1.38 3.20
C LEU A 126 4.07 -2.70 3.95
N SER A 127 4.96 -3.59 3.49
CA SER A 127 5.28 -4.81 4.23
C SER A 127 5.83 -4.50 5.63
N GLU A 128 6.71 -3.51 5.77
CA GLU A 128 7.22 -3.12 7.10
C GLU A 128 6.12 -2.44 7.95
N VAL A 129 5.26 -1.62 7.34
CA VAL A 129 4.08 -1.01 7.98
C VAL A 129 3.16 -2.06 8.59
N LEU A 130 2.91 -3.15 7.87
CA LEU A 130 1.95 -4.19 8.27
C LEU A 130 2.53 -5.24 9.21
N TRP A 131 3.85 -5.44 9.18
CA TRP A 131 4.49 -6.48 9.98
C TRP A 131 5.13 -5.95 11.27
N SER A 132 5.69 -4.74 11.24
CA SER A 132 6.46 -4.22 12.36
C SER A 132 5.58 -3.49 13.38
N PRO A 133 5.89 -3.58 14.68
CA PRO A 133 5.19 -2.80 15.70
C PRO A 133 5.23 -1.30 15.41
N ALA A 134 4.08 -0.63 15.52
CA ALA A 134 3.94 0.80 15.19
C ALA A 134 4.89 1.71 15.99
N ASN A 135 5.14 1.39 17.27
CA ASN A 135 6.01 2.18 18.15
C ASN A 135 7.52 2.10 17.81
N GLY A 136 7.93 1.17 16.94
CA GLY A 136 9.33 0.99 16.52
C GLY A 136 9.64 1.44 15.10
N ARG A 137 8.62 1.84 14.32
CA ARG A 137 8.80 2.26 12.92
C ARG A 137 9.43 3.64 12.85
N SER A 138 10.57 3.75 12.17
CA SER A 138 11.30 5.01 11.93
C SER A 138 11.69 5.12 10.46
N TRP A 139 11.33 6.22 9.80
CA TRP A 139 11.69 6.46 8.40
C TRP A 139 13.21 6.42 8.21
N ASN A 140 13.96 7.08 9.09
CA ASN A 140 15.42 7.17 8.96
C ASN A 140 16.09 5.79 9.04
N GLU A 141 15.56 4.88 9.88
CA GLU A 141 16.08 3.51 9.98
C GLU A 141 15.60 2.64 8.80
N PHE A 142 14.36 2.84 8.35
CA PHE A 142 13.86 2.18 7.15
C PHE A 142 14.67 2.56 5.91
N GLU A 143 15.02 3.84 5.74
CA GLU A 143 15.84 4.33 4.64
C GLU A 143 17.21 3.63 4.58
N LYS A 144 17.86 3.41 5.72
CA LYS A 144 19.11 2.64 5.81
C LYS A 144 18.91 1.19 5.39
N ARG A 145 17.82 0.54 5.84
CA ARG A 145 17.47 -0.84 5.42
C ARG A 145 17.12 -0.91 3.94
N LEU A 146 16.48 0.12 3.40
CA LEU A 146 16.07 0.21 2.00
C LEU A 146 17.30 0.26 1.07
N ALA A 147 18.38 0.94 1.48
CA ALA A 147 19.64 0.91 0.73
C ALA A 147 20.21 -0.52 0.57
N ILE A 148 20.04 -1.38 1.59
CA ILE A 148 20.40 -2.79 1.50
C ILE A 148 19.39 -3.57 0.63
N GLN A 149 18.10 -3.24 0.74
CA GLN A 149 17.07 -3.85 -0.10
C GLN A 149 17.32 -3.59 -1.60
N PHE A 150 17.80 -2.40 -1.98
CA PHE A 150 18.15 -2.13 -3.37
C PHE A 150 19.26 -3.04 -3.91
N LYS A 151 20.24 -3.43 -3.07
CA LYS A 151 21.25 -4.43 -3.48
C LYS A 151 20.62 -5.79 -3.77
N ARG A 152 19.56 -6.17 -3.02
CA ARG A 152 18.81 -7.41 -3.28
C ARG A 152 17.99 -7.29 -4.56
N TYR A 153 17.42 -6.12 -4.84
CA TYR A 153 16.73 -5.87 -6.10
C TYR A 153 17.67 -5.90 -7.30
N ASP A 154 18.86 -5.33 -7.19
CA ASP A 154 19.90 -5.45 -8.21
C ASP A 154 20.30 -6.92 -8.44
N LEU A 155 20.46 -7.71 -7.37
CA LEU A 155 20.76 -9.15 -7.47
C LEU A 155 19.61 -9.95 -8.10
N TRP A 156 18.36 -9.61 -7.79
CA TRP A 156 17.17 -10.24 -8.36
C TRP A 156 16.93 -9.81 -9.81
N GLY A 157 17.48 -8.68 -10.24
CA GLY A 157 17.25 -8.12 -11.58
C GLY A 157 15.84 -7.55 -11.77
N VAL A 158 15.14 -7.22 -10.68
CA VAL A 158 13.79 -6.64 -10.72
C VAL A 158 13.83 -5.19 -11.21
N ASN A 159 12.86 -4.78 -12.02
CA ASN A 159 12.79 -3.42 -12.52
C ASN A 159 12.14 -2.48 -11.49
N TYR A 160 12.85 -2.01 -10.47
CA TYR A 160 12.30 -1.15 -9.41
C TYR A 160 12.45 0.36 -9.70
N SER A 161 11.57 1.20 -9.13
CA SER A 161 11.67 2.66 -9.24
C SER A 161 12.81 3.24 -8.39
N ARG A 162 13.54 4.21 -8.96
CA ARG A 162 14.57 5.00 -8.26
C ARG A 162 14.09 6.37 -7.79
N ALA A 163 12.78 6.64 -7.86
CA ALA A 163 12.20 7.94 -7.50
C ALA A 163 12.56 8.40 -6.07
N VAL A 164 12.82 7.45 -5.17
CA VAL A 164 13.32 7.71 -3.80
C VAL A 164 14.59 8.59 -3.79
N TYR A 165 15.47 8.44 -4.78
CA TYR A 165 16.74 9.16 -4.86
C TYR A 165 16.61 10.50 -5.57
N THR A 166 15.77 10.56 -6.61
CA THR A 166 15.58 11.76 -7.42
C THR A 166 14.73 12.81 -6.70
N ASP A 167 13.68 12.36 -6.01
CA ASP A 167 12.63 13.26 -5.50
C ASP A 167 12.85 13.59 -4.01
N MET A 168 13.52 12.71 -3.26
CA MET A 168 13.74 12.88 -1.82
C MET A 168 15.21 13.18 -1.45
N ARG A 169 16.10 13.34 -2.44
CA ARG A 169 17.52 13.72 -2.29
C ARG A 169 18.31 12.87 -1.29
N ILE A 170 17.98 11.58 -1.20
CA ILE A 170 18.70 10.63 -0.35
C ILE A 170 20.13 10.45 -0.89
N LYS A 171 21.14 10.61 -0.03
CA LYS A 171 22.55 10.82 -0.41
C LYS A 171 23.25 9.64 -1.11
N VAL A 172 22.61 8.49 -1.27
CA VAL A 172 23.27 7.28 -1.79
C VAL A 172 22.52 6.70 -2.98
N ASP A 173 22.75 7.27 -4.16
CA ASP A 173 22.47 6.58 -5.44
C ASP A 173 23.63 5.61 -5.73
N PRO A 174 23.42 4.28 -5.70
CA PRO A 174 24.47 3.30 -5.95
C PRO A 174 25.09 3.40 -7.36
N LYS A 175 24.41 4.05 -8.32
CA LYS A 175 24.83 4.13 -9.72
C LYS A 175 25.38 5.50 -10.15
N LYS A 176 25.56 6.46 -9.24
CA LYS A 176 26.32 7.70 -9.56
C LYS A 176 27.82 7.49 -9.76
N ARG A 177 28.33 6.26 -9.63
CA ARG A 177 29.62 5.82 -10.19
C ARG A 177 29.33 4.91 -11.39
N ILE A 178 29.28 5.50 -12.58
CA ILE A 178 29.67 5.02 -13.93
C ILE A 178 28.89 5.93 -14.91
N ALA A 179 29.30 7.18 -14.95
CA ALA A 179 29.14 8.05 -16.12
C ALA A 179 30.45 8.84 -16.21
N SER A 180 31.52 8.10 -16.45
CA SER A 180 32.81 8.64 -16.89
C SER A 180 33.14 7.98 -18.22
N LYS A 181 32.73 8.65 -19.30
CA LYS A 181 33.48 8.87 -20.53
C LYS A 181 32.67 9.83 -21.39
#